data_AF-A0A2N9GRK5-F1
#
_entry.id   AF-A0A2N9GRK5-F1
#
_cell.length_a   1.000
_cell.length_b   1.000
_cell.length_c   1.000
_cell.angle_alpha   90.00
_cell.angle_beta   90.00
_cell.angle_gamma   90.00
#
_symmetry.space_group_name_H-M   'P 1'
#
loop_
_entity.id
_entity.type
_entity.pdbx_description
1 polymer ?
#
loop_
_entity_poly.entity_id
_entity_poly.type
_entity_poly.pdbx_seq_one_letter_code
_entity_poly.pdbx_strand_id
1 'polypeptide(L)'
;MEAQAALFREYIGAKFMKAKFTDVPINPNVEFHFILSFAIDYDTSATPSPTNGKFNIFCDSNNLSPSQVSSIKNSHSNVKVALSLGGDTVGNDPAYFSPTSIDSWVSNAVSSLTGIIKQYHLDGIDIYYEHSKADPITFAECIGRLITTLKSN
;
A
#
# COMPACT_ATOMS: atom_id res chain seq x y z
N MET A 1 19.75 -22.88 -16.47
CA MET A 1 19.80 -21.63 -15.70
C MET A 1 18.66 -20.78 -16.21
N GLU A 2 17.53 -20.74 -15.50
CA GLU A 2 16.43 -19.85 -15.89
C GLU A 2 16.92 -18.41 -15.72
N ALA A 3 16.81 -17.60 -16.77
CA ALA A 3 17.06 -16.18 -16.66
C ALA A 3 15.95 -15.60 -15.77
N GLN A 4 16.33 -14.96 -14.66
CA GLN A 4 15.40 -14.20 -13.84
C GLN A 4 14.71 -13.16 -14.73
N ALA A 5 13.38 -13.20 -14.83
CA ALA A 5 12.63 -12.17 -15.55
C ALA A 5 12.98 -10.79 -14.96
N ALA A 6 13.15 -9.79 -15.82
CA ALA A 6 13.38 -8.42 -15.36
C ALA A 6 12.16 -7.93 -14.55
N LEU A 7 12.40 -7.17 -13.49
CA LEU A 7 11.35 -6.63 -12.62
C LEU A 7 11.07 -5.18 -12.99
N PHE A 8 9.81 -4.85 -13.23
CA PHE A 8 9.34 -3.48 -13.42
C PHE A 8 8.25 -3.15 -12.39
N ARG A 9 8.28 -1.94 -11.82
CA ARG A 9 7.32 -1.51 -10.80
C ARG A 9 6.83 -0.10 -11.10
N GLU A 10 5.52 0.11 -11.06
CA GLU A 10 4.88 1.40 -11.36
C GLU A 10 3.95 1.82 -10.21
N TYR A 11 4.22 2.99 -9.64
CA TYR A 11 3.32 3.61 -8.65
C TYR A 11 2.10 4.21 -9.37
N ILE A 12 0.89 4.00 -8.85
CA ILE A 12 -0.36 4.50 -9.46
C ILE A 12 -1.41 4.83 -8.40
N GLY A 13 -2.25 5.83 -8.68
CA GLY A 13 -3.44 6.16 -7.87
C GLY A 13 -3.29 7.35 -6.94
N ALA A 14 -2.08 7.87 -6.76
CA ALA A 14 -1.88 9.12 -6.04
C ALA A 14 -2.45 10.31 -6.85
N LYS A 15 -2.89 11.36 -6.13
CA LYS A 15 -3.36 12.64 -6.70
C LYS A 15 -4.64 12.58 -7.56
N PHE A 16 -5.38 11.47 -7.55
CA PHE A 16 -6.70 11.32 -8.22
C PHE A 16 -6.71 11.78 -9.70
N MET A 17 -5.60 11.55 -10.41
CA MET A 17 -5.46 11.93 -11.82
C MET A 17 -6.25 11.04 -12.80
N LYS A 18 -7.11 10.14 -12.27
CA LYS A 18 -8.00 9.24 -13.03
C LYS A 18 -7.29 8.25 -13.96
N ALA A 19 -5.99 8.03 -13.77
CA ALA A 19 -5.24 7.00 -14.48
C ALA A 19 -5.77 5.61 -14.10
N LYS A 20 -5.94 4.74 -15.09
CA LYS A 20 -6.37 3.35 -14.93
C LYS A 20 -5.21 2.41 -15.22
N PHE A 21 -5.28 1.18 -14.72
CA PHE A 21 -4.29 0.14 -15.06
C PHE A 21 -4.13 -0.08 -16.57
N THR A 22 -5.23 0.02 -17.33
CA THR A 22 -5.25 -0.17 -18.78
C THR A 22 -4.56 0.93 -19.57
N ASP A 23 -4.28 2.07 -18.94
CA ASP A 23 -3.61 3.19 -19.59
C ASP A 23 -2.08 3.02 -19.57
N VAL A 24 -1.57 2.11 -18.73
CA VAL A 24 -0.13 1.83 -18.57
C VAL A 24 0.28 0.67 -19.50
N PRO A 25 1.25 0.85 -20.41
CA PRO A 25 1.75 -0.23 -21.25
C PRO A 25 2.41 -1.33 -20.43
N ILE A 26 1.97 -2.59 -20.62
CA ILE A 26 2.51 -3.76 -19.92
C ILE A 26 3.34 -4.60 -20.90
N ASN A 27 4.65 -4.69 -20.66
CA ASN A 27 5.51 -5.60 -21.39
C ASN A 27 5.32 -7.04 -20.86
N PRO A 28 4.95 -8.03 -21.69
CA PRO A 28 4.73 -9.41 -21.23
C PRO A 28 6.01 -10.14 -20.80
N ASN A 29 7.20 -9.61 -21.12
CA ASN A 29 8.49 -10.25 -20.86
C ASN A 29 9.14 -9.84 -19.52
N VAL A 30 8.41 -9.11 -18.66
CA VAL A 30 8.88 -8.67 -17.34
C VAL A 30 7.91 -9.11 -16.25
N GLU A 31 8.39 -9.29 -15.02
CA GLU A 31 7.49 -9.33 -13.86
C GLU A 31 7.05 -7.89 -13.58
N PHE A 32 5.75 -7.63 -13.66
CA PHE A 32 5.21 -6.27 -13.61
C PHE A 32 4.44 -6.06 -12.31
N HIS A 33 4.87 -5.11 -11.48
CA HIS A 33 4.17 -4.77 -10.23
C HIS A 33 3.54 -3.39 -10.33
N PHE A 34 2.22 -3.31 -10.24
CA PHE A 34 1.60 -2.04 -9.85
C PHE A 34 1.73 -1.85 -8.34
N ILE A 35 1.93 -0.61 -7.90
CA ILE A 35 1.96 -0.22 -6.49
C ILE A 35 0.90 0.86 -6.29
N LEU A 36 -0.21 0.50 -5.65
CA LEU A 36 -1.29 1.42 -5.32
C LEU A 36 -0.83 2.45 -4.29
N SER A 37 -1.09 3.72 -4.55
CA SER A 37 -0.67 4.85 -3.72
C SER A 37 -1.89 5.68 -3.28
N PHE A 38 -2.26 5.72 -2.01
CA PHE A 38 -1.65 5.07 -0.84
C PHE A 38 -2.74 4.47 0.06
N ALA A 39 -2.33 3.61 1.00
CA ALA A 39 -3.06 3.43 2.25
C ALA A 39 -2.32 4.14 3.38
N ILE A 40 -3.08 4.88 4.19
CA ILE A 40 -2.53 5.73 5.26
C ILE A 40 -3.28 5.41 6.55
N ASP A 41 -2.57 5.29 7.67
CA ASP A 41 -3.17 5.10 9.00
C ASP A 41 -3.68 6.42 9.59
N TYR A 42 -4.49 7.10 8.79
CA TYR A 42 -5.20 8.33 9.12
C TYR A 42 -6.70 8.13 8.88
N ASP A 43 -7.54 8.85 9.62
CA ASP A 43 -8.98 8.86 9.37
C ASP A 43 -9.31 9.65 8.09
N THR A 44 -10.53 9.47 7.59
CA THR A 44 -11.03 10.12 6.35
C THR A 44 -11.90 11.33 6.62
N SER A 45 -11.78 11.94 7.81
CA SER A 45 -12.53 13.14 8.16
C SER A 45 -12.02 14.37 7.41
N ALA A 46 -12.71 15.51 7.54
CA ALA A 46 -12.28 16.77 6.93
C ALA A 46 -10.94 17.28 7.49
N THR A 47 -10.55 16.85 8.68
CA THR A 47 -9.28 17.16 9.34
C THR A 47 -8.61 15.86 9.76
N PRO A 48 -7.98 15.13 8.83
CA PRO A 48 -7.44 13.80 9.06
C PRO A 48 -6.48 13.74 10.25
N SER A 49 -6.64 12.71 11.09
CA SER A 49 -5.74 12.47 12.23
C SER A 49 -5.20 11.03 12.25
N PRO A 50 -3.99 10.79 12.82
CA PRO A 50 -3.43 9.45 12.92
C PRO A 50 -4.34 8.50 13.71
N THR A 51 -4.45 7.26 13.25
CA THR A 51 -5.38 6.24 13.80
C THR A 51 -4.67 5.12 14.53
N ASN A 52 -3.38 5.29 14.83
CA ASN A 52 -2.54 4.27 15.45
C ASN A 52 -2.54 2.95 14.66
N GLY A 53 -2.18 3.00 13.37
CA GLY A 53 -2.04 1.81 12.53
C GLY A 53 -3.33 1.29 11.91
N LYS A 54 -4.47 1.99 12.00
CA LYS A 54 -5.68 1.59 11.27
C LYS A 54 -5.68 2.21 9.88
N PHE A 55 -5.21 1.44 8.90
CA PHE A 55 -5.06 1.90 7.52
C PHE A 55 -6.42 2.10 6.82
N ASN A 56 -6.54 3.21 6.11
CA ASN A 56 -7.64 3.52 5.19
C ASN A 56 -7.10 3.72 3.77
N ILE A 57 -7.96 3.54 2.76
CA ILE A 57 -7.62 3.75 1.35
C ILE A 57 -7.69 5.24 1.02
N PHE A 58 -6.57 5.80 0.55
CA PHE A 58 -6.47 7.16 0.00
C PHE A 58 -6.14 7.19 -1.49
N CYS A 59 -6.02 6.02 -2.14
CA CYS A 59 -5.88 5.93 -3.60
C CYS A 59 -7.21 6.19 -4.31
N ASP A 60 -7.15 6.45 -5.63
CA ASP A 60 -8.32 6.63 -6.50
C ASP A 60 -9.12 5.34 -6.70
N SER A 61 -9.86 4.93 -5.68
CA SER A 61 -10.65 3.69 -5.64
C SER A 61 -11.79 3.64 -6.65
N ASN A 62 -12.15 4.76 -7.27
CA ASN A 62 -13.11 4.79 -8.38
C ASN A 62 -12.49 4.25 -9.69
N ASN A 63 -11.19 4.45 -9.89
CA ASN A 63 -10.46 4.01 -11.08
C ASN A 63 -9.54 2.81 -10.84
N LEU A 64 -9.27 2.49 -9.57
CA LEU A 64 -8.39 1.42 -9.11
C LEU A 64 -9.07 0.52 -8.06
N SER A 65 -10.36 0.25 -8.28
CA SER A 65 -11.21 -0.58 -7.41
C SER A 65 -10.75 -2.06 -7.37
N PRO A 66 -11.24 -2.85 -6.39
CA PRO A 66 -10.97 -4.29 -6.32
C PRO A 66 -11.27 -5.06 -7.61
N SER A 67 -12.36 -4.75 -8.30
CA SER A 67 -12.71 -5.43 -9.56
C SER A 67 -11.74 -5.08 -10.68
N GLN A 68 -11.20 -3.86 -10.71
CA GLN A 68 -10.18 -3.43 -11.66
C GLN A 68 -8.83 -4.10 -11.37
N VAL A 69 -8.46 -4.29 -10.10
CA VAL A 69 -7.27 -5.08 -9.72
C VAL A 69 -7.41 -6.53 -10.20
N SER A 70 -8.53 -7.18 -9.93
CA SER A 70 -8.79 -8.54 -10.42
C SER A 70 -8.78 -8.61 -11.94
N SER A 71 -9.40 -7.64 -12.62
CA SER A 71 -9.46 -7.60 -14.08
C SER A 71 -8.08 -7.50 -14.71
N ILE A 72 -7.20 -6.62 -14.22
CA ILE A 72 -5.87 -6.45 -14.83
C ILE A 72 -5.00 -7.70 -14.64
N LYS A 73 -5.06 -8.32 -13.46
CA LYS A 73 -4.35 -9.58 -13.16
C LYS A 73 -4.86 -10.74 -14.00
N ASN A 74 -6.17 -10.82 -14.24
CA ASN A 74 -6.76 -11.85 -15.10
C ASN A 74 -6.38 -11.66 -16.58
N SER A 75 -6.21 -10.41 -17.03
CA SER A 75 -5.78 -10.10 -18.40
C SER A 75 -4.27 -10.24 -18.61
N HIS A 76 -3.46 -10.16 -17.56
CA HIS A 76 -1.99 -10.22 -17.63
C HIS A 76 -1.42 -11.09 -16.51
N SER A 77 -1.04 -12.33 -16.83
CA SER A 77 -0.52 -13.29 -15.86
C SER A 77 0.82 -12.89 -15.23
N ASN A 78 1.55 -11.96 -15.83
CA ASN A 78 2.80 -11.42 -15.32
C ASN A 78 2.61 -10.21 -14.38
N VAL A 79 1.37 -9.79 -14.11
CA VAL A 79 1.06 -8.65 -13.25
C VAL A 79 0.78 -9.08 -11.81
N LYS A 80 1.39 -8.36 -10.87
CA LYS A 80 1.03 -8.33 -9.45
C LYS A 80 0.66 -6.91 -9.04
N VAL A 81 -0.13 -6.78 -7.98
CA VAL A 81 -0.54 -5.48 -7.45
C VAL A 81 -0.26 -5.41 -5.95
N ALA A 82 0.60 -4.47 -5.55
CA ALA A 82 0.92 -4.16 -4.17
C ALA A 82 0.25 -2.86 -3.71
N LEU A 83 0.32 -2.56 -2.42
CA LEU A 83 -0.18 -1.33 -1.81
C LEU A 83 0.92 -0.64 -1.00
N SER A 84 1.20 0.62 -1.33
CA SER A 84 2.18 1.44 -0.60
C SER A 84 1.53 2.10 0.61
N LEU A 85 2.25 2.06 1.74
CA LEU A 85 1.82 2.54 3.04
C LEU A 85 2.50 3.86 3.37
N GLY A 86 1.72 4.87 3.76
CA GLY A 86 2.24 6.20 4.12
C GLY A 86 2.02 7.23 3.00
N GLY A 87 3.10 7.82 2.50
CA GLY A 87 3.11 8.98 1.61
C GLY A 87 3.72 10.22 2.27
N ASP A 88 3.88 11.27 1.47
CA ASP A 88 4.34 12.59 1.95
C ASP A 88 3.26 13.28 2.80
N THR A 89 2.06 13.42 2.25
CA THR A 89 0.98 14.19 2.86
C THR A 89 -0.37 13.47 2.88
N VAL A 90 -1.20 13.84 3.85
CA VAL A 90 -2.64 13.57 3.88
C VAL A 90 -3.38 14.91 3.92
N GLY A 91 -4.13 15.21 2.85
CA GLY A 91 -4.57 16.58 2.61
C GLY A 91 -3.36 17.49 2.35
N ASN A 92 -3.21 18.53 3.16
CA ASN A 92 -2.09 19.49 3.07
C ASN A 92 -1.02 19.29 4.15
N ASP A 93 -1.21 18.33 5.06
CA ASP A 93 -0.35 18.10 6.20
C ASP A 93 0.51 16.84 6.01
N PRO A 94 1.71 16.77 6.60
CA PRO A 94 2.55 15.58 6.52
C PRO A 94 1.85 14.34 7.11
N ALA A 95 1.94 13.22 6.40
CA ALA A 95 1.46 11.92 6.86
C ALA A 95 2.51 11.28 7.80
N TYR A 96 2.38 11.56 9.09
CA TYR A 96 3.33 11.10 10.10
C TYR A 96 3.09 9.64 10.50
N PHE A 97 4.14 8.83 10.50
CA PHE A 97 4.18 7.62 11.30
C PHE A 97 4.10 7.98 12.80
N SER A 98 2.99 7.64 13.45
CA SER A 98 2.66 8.10 14.81
C SER A 98 2.01 7.01 15.68
N PRO A 99 2.73 5.91 16.01
CA PRO A 99 2.21 4.85 16.85
C PRO A 99 1.97 5.32 18.29
N THR A 100 0.93 4.78 18.95
CA THR A 100 0.71 4.93 20.39
C THR A 100 1.60 3.99 21.19
N SER A 101 1.73 2.75 20.73
CA SER A 101 2.70 1.76 21.20
C SER A 101 2.98 0.78 20.07
N ILE A 102 4.10 0.06 20.12
CA ILE A 102 4.46 -0.93 19.10
C ILE A 102 3.36 -1.98 18.97
N ASP A 103 2.95 -2.58 20.09
CA ASP A 103 1.94 -3.65 20.09
C ASP A 103 0.58 -3.20 19.54
N SER A 104 0.11 -2.01 19.96
CA SER A 104 -1.21 -1.52 19.53
C SER A 104 -1.22 -1.12 18.06
N TRP A 105 -0.15 -0.47 17.59
CA TRP A 105 0.00 -0.10 16.18
C TRP A 105 0.09 -1.35 15.30
N VAL A 106 0.94 -2.32 15.66
CA VAL A 106 1.10 -3.57 14.89
C VAL A 106 -0.21 -4.35 14.82
N SER A 107 -0.92 -4.48 15.94
CA SER A 107 -2.22 -5.18 15.98
C SER A 107 -3.24 -4.54 15.02
N ASN A 108 -3.38 -3.20 15.08
CA ASN A 108 -4.26 -2.45 14.19
C ASN A 108 -3.84 -2.56 12.71
N ALA A 109 -2.54 -2.45 12.45
CA ALA A 109 -1.97 -2.50 11.11
C ALA A 109 -2.20 -3.87 10.46
N VAL A 110 -1.86 -4.96 11.16
CA VAL A 110 -2.10 -6.32 10.68
C VAL A 110 -3.58 -6.53 10.39
N SER A 111 -4.47 -6.15 11.31
CA SER A 111 -5.91 -6.35 11.16
C SER A 111 -6.49 -5.58 9.96
N SER A 112 -6.23 -4.26 9.89
CA SER A 112 -6.75 -3.41 8.83
C SER A 112 -6.18 -3.76 7.45
N LEU A 113 -4.87 -3.98 7.36
CA LEU A 113 -4.21 -4.35 6.09
C LEU A 113 -4.61 -5.74 5.63
N THR A 114 -4.80 -6.72 6.52
CA THR A 114 -5.32 -8.04 6.14
C THR A 114 -6.69 -7.91 5.47
N GLY A 115 -7.56 -7.04 6.01
CA GLY A 115 -8.86 -6.74 5.39
C GLY A 115 -8.72 -6.14 3.99
N ILE A 116 -7.90 -5.09 3.87
CA ILE A 116 -7.67 -4.40 2.59
C ILE A 116 -7.05 -5.34 1.54
N ILE A 117 -6.00 -6.10 1.91
CA ILE A 117 -5.31 -7.05 1.03
C ILE A 117 -6.27 -8.08 0.49
N LYS A 118 -7.12 -8.67 1.34
CA LYS A 118 -8.15 -9.64 0.91
C LYS A 118 -9.19 -8.99 0.01
N GLN A 119 -9.66 -7.79 0.35
CA GLN A 119 -10.68 -7.09 -0.42
C GLN A 119 -10.18 -6.72 -1.82
N TYR A 120 -8.93 -6.25 -1.96
CA TYR A 120 -8.35 -5.80 -3.23
C TYR A 120 -7.59 -6.89 -3.98
N HIS A 121 -7.46 -8.11 -3.43
CA HIS A 121 -6.68 -9.20 -4.01
C HIS A 121 -5.20 -8.85 -4.25
N LEU A 122 -4.60 -8.16 -3.27
CA LEU A 122 -3.23 -7.64 -3.35
C LEU A 122 -2.18 -8.73 -3.10
N ASP A 123 -1.02 -8.57 -3.72
CA ASP A 123 0.11 -9.51 -3.68
C ASP A 123 1.24 -9.06 -2.75
N GLY A 124 1.15 -7.85 -2.18
CA GLY A 124 2.18 -7.33 -1.28
C GLY A 124 1.91 -5.92 -0.79
N ILE A 125 2.84 -5.45 0.04
CA ILE A 125 2.89 -4.08 0.54
C ILE A 125 4.23 -3.43 0.22
N ASP A 126 4.23 -2.11 0.21
CA ASP A 126 5.41 -1.26 0.09
C ASP A 126 5.40 -0.25 1.26
N ILE A 127 6.57 0.09 1.82
CA ILE A 127 6.68 0.98 2.99
C ILE A 127 7.25 2.32 2.53
N TYR A 128 6.44 3.38 2.62
CA TYR A 128 6.77 4.69 2.09
C TYR A 128 6.37 5.82 3.06
N TYR A 129 6.81 5.74 4.32
CA TYR A 129 6.68 6.87 5.25
C TYR A 129 7.85 7.84 5.07
N GLU A 130 7.56 9.12 4.84
CA GLU A 130 8.58 10.18 4.73
C GLU A 130 8.74 10.98 6.03
N HIS A 131 7.72 10.94 6.89
CA HIS A 131 7.66 11.68 8.15
C HIS A 131 7.37 10.73 9.31
N SER A 132 8.10 10.88 10.42
CA SER A 132 7.92 10.06 11.62
C SER A 132 7.93 10.90 12.89
N LYS A 133 7.02 10.58 13.81
CA LYS A 133 7.02 11.07 15.21
C LYS A 133 7.62 10.06 16.19
N ALA A 134 7.93 8.85 15.73
CA ALA A 134 8.61 7.84 16.51
C ALA A 134 10.12 7.82 16.21
N ASP A 135 10.90 7.30 17.15
CA ASP A 135 12.31 7.05 16.94
C ASP A 135 12.54 5.87 15.95
N PRO A 136 13.75 5.75 15.36
CA PRO A 136 14.03 4.70 14.38
C PRO A 136 13.85 3.27 14.88
N ILE A 137 14.04 3.00 16.18
CA ILE A 137 13.88 1.65 16.76
C ILE A 137 12.40 1.29 16.80
N THR A 138 11.56 2.21 17.29
CA THR A 138 10.10 2.03 17.29
C THR A 138 9.57 1.85 15.88
N PHE A 139 10.03 2.65 14.90
CA PHE A 139 9.64 2.49 13.49
C PHE A 139 10.04 1.10 12.95
N ALA A 140 11.31 0.72 13.12
CA ALA A 140 11.83 -0.56 12.63
C ALA A 140 11.11 -1.76 13.25
N GLU A 141 10.80 -1.71 14.55
CA GLU A 141 10.09 -2.80 15.22
C GLU A 141 8.64 -2.92 14.74
N CYS A 142 7.92 -1.80 14.64
CA CYS A 142 6.55 -1.77 14.11
C CYS A 142 6.48 -2.36 12.69
N ILE A 143 7.30 -1.86 11.78
CA ILE A 143 7.30 -2.28 10.38
C ILE A 143 7.80 -3.73 10.24
N GLY A 144 8.85 -4.10 10.98
CA GLY A 144 9.40 -5.45 10.95
C GLY A 144 8.40 -6.50 11.44
N ARG A 145 7.70 -6.24 12.55
CA ARG A 145 6.64 -7.12 13.07
C ARG A 145 5.45 -7.18 12.12
N LEU A 146 5.02 -6.05 11.56
CA LEU A 146 3.95 -6.02 10.55
C LEU A 146 4.27 -6.93 9.35
N ILE A 147 5.44 -6.76 8.73
CA ILE A 147 5.85 -7.54 7.56
C ILE A 147 5.96 -9.03 7.91
N THR A 148 6.57 -9.35 9.05
CA THR A 148 6.75 -10.73 9.51
C THR A 148 5.40 -11.43 9.71
N THR A 149 4.45 -10.75 10.36
CA THR A 149 3.10 -11.28 10.59
C THR A 149 2.34 -11.43 9.27
N LEU A 150 2.33 -10.42 8.39
CA LEU A 150 1.62 -10.52 7.11
C LEU A 150 2.16 -11.62 6.20
N LYS A 151 3.47 -11.89 6.22
CA LYS A 151 4.06 -13.01 5.47
C LYS A 151 3.71 -14.39 6.03
N SER A 152 3.28 -14.45 7.28
CA SER A 152 2.93 -15.70 7.97
C SER A 152 1.43 -15.98 7.98
N ASN A 153 0.61 -15.06 7.44
CA ASN A 153 -0.84 -15.19 7.27
C ASN A 153 -1.18 -15.84 5.92
#